data_AF-A0A9E4D0Z0-F1
#
_entry.id   AF-A0A9E4D0Z0-F1
#
_cell.length_a   1.000
_cell.length_b   1.000
_cell.length_c   1.000
_cell.angle_alpha   90.00
_cell.angle_beta   90.00
_cell.angle_gamma   90.00
#
_symmetry.space_group_name_H-M   'P 1'
#
loop_
_entity.id
_entity.type
_entity.pdbx_description
1 polymer ?
#
loop_
_entity_poly.entity_id
_entity_poly.type
_entity_poly.pdbx_seq_one_letter_code
_entity_poly.pdbx_strand_id
1 'polypeptide(L)'
;MSSISVVLPDGSERELPAGTTGAGLADSLGGRAAREALVAVANGQQLDLNRELPDGANVSLVFPDTDEGLEVIRHSTAHVLAQAVLELYPGATFSIGPPITDGFYYDFDLPNGQTFSDDDLDRIEQKMREIVNQKQPFIRAEVDRAQADELFANHPYKREILDGEADDPTSGPEGNVITTYRNTDTFVDLCRGPHVPHTGRLGHFKLMRVAGAYWRGDEHRQMLQRIYGTAWASKKDLKDHLTRLEEAAKRDHRKLANELDLLSFPTKLGGGLAVWHPKGAIVRKVMEDYSRERHEKGGYEFVYTPHLANANLFETSGHLDFYADGMYPPMEMDNGTYYPKPMNCPMHCLIFGHGQRSYKELPLRLFELGTVYRYERSGTLHGLMRIRGFTQDDSHIYVAEEQLADEIARLLDFVLSVLKAFGFEDFVFNLSTKDPDKYVGTDE
;
A
#
# COMPACT_ATOMS: atom_id res chain seq x y z
N MET A 1 44.36 7.96 -25.35
CA MET A 1 43.52 7.23 -24.37
C MET A 1 42.12 7.29 -24.90
N SER A 2 41.36 6.19 -24.89
CA SER A 2 39.95 6.23 -25.26
C SER A 2 39.20 7.14 -24.28
N SER A 3 38.31 7.99 -24.79
CA SER A 3 37.39 8.83 -24.03
C SER A 3 35.96 8.35 -24.27
N ILE A 4 35.07 8.69 -23.34
CA ILE A 4 33.62 8.64 -23.52
C ILE A 4 33.06 10.05 -23.42
N SER A 5 31.95 10.31 -24.10
CA SER A 5 31.18 11.55 -23.96
C SER A 5 29.89 11.27 -23.20
N VAL A 6 29.56 12.10 -22.21
CA VAL A 6 28.27 12.04 -21.51
C VAL A 6 27.57 13.39 -21.56
N VAL A 7 26.24 13.37 -21.65
CA VAL A 7 25.39 14.56 -21.69
C VAL A 7 24.75 14.76 -20.33
N LEU A 8 24.93 15.95 -19.74
CA LEU A 8 24.34 16.31 -18.44
C LEU A 8 22.94 16.91 -18.60
N PRO A 9 22.14 17.02 -17.52
CA PRO A 9 20.76 17.53 -17.60
C PRO A 9 20.64 18.98 -18.09
N ASP A 10 21.70 19.77 -17.98
CA ASP A 10 21.78 21.14 -18.50
C ASP A 10 22.11 21.20 -20.00
N GLY A 11 22.24 20.04 -20.66
CA GLY A 11 22.61 19.89 -22.06
C GLY A 11 24.11 20.03 -22.33
N SER A 12 24.94 20.20 -21.29
CA SER A 12 26.39 20.25 -21.47
C SER A 12 26.99 18.87 -21.69
N GLU A 13 27.96 18.79 -22.60
CA GLU A 13 28.74 17.58 -22.85
C GLU A 13 30.01 17.56 -22.00
N ARG A 14 30.38 16.36 -21.54
CA ARG A 14 31.61 16.11 -20.79
C ARG A 14 32.38 14.95 -21.41
N GLU A 15 33.61 15.23 -21.83
CA GLU A 15 34.57 14.18 -22.18
C GLU A 15 35.25 13.64 -20.92
N LEU A 16 35.17 12.34 -20.72
CA LEU A 16 35.75 11.61 -19.59
C LEU A 16 36.61 10.46 -20.11
N PRO A 17 37.62 10.00 -19.34
CA PRO A 17 38.36 8.78 -19.70
C PRO A 17 37.41 7.58 -19.86
N ALA A 18 37.67 6.68 -20.81
CA ALA A 18 36.90 5.44 -20.92
C ALA A 18 36.98 4.61 -19.63
N GLY A 19 35.86 3.99 -19.25
CA GLY A 19 35.69 3.29 -17.97
C GLY A 19 35.37 4.21 -16.79
N THR A 20 35.10 5.51 -17.02
CA THR A 20 34.64 6.41 -15.95
C THR A 20 33.28 5.97 -15.40
N THR A 21 33.17 5.91 -14.08
CA THR A 21 31.95 5.55 -13.36
C THR A 21 31.12 6.78 -13.00
N GLY A 22 29.91 6.57 -12.50
CA GLY A 22 29.11 7.64 -11.89
C GLY A 22 29.88 8.39 -10.79
N ALA A 23 30.72 7.70 -10.02
CA ALA A 23 31.57 8.28 -8.98
C ALA A 23 32.64 9.17 -9.58
N GLY A 24 33.31 8.71 -10.65
CA GLY A 24 34.30 9.53 -11.36
C GLY A 24 33.70 10.78 -11.99
N LEU A 25 32.49 10.68 -12.54
CA LEU A 25 31.74 11.85 -13.01
C LEU A 25 31.41 12.80 -11.84
N ALA A 26 30.90 12.28 -10.72
CA ALA A 26 30.58 13.06 -9.54
C ALA A 26 31.79 13.82 -8.98
N ASP A 27 32.96 13.16 -8.94
CA ASP A 27 34.23 13.75 -8.54
C ASP A 27 34.68 14.87 -9.50
N SER A 28 34.50 14.67 -10.81
CA SER A 28 34.85 15.68 -11.82
C SER A 28 33.98 16.95 -11.71
N LEU A 29 32.72 16.82 -11.30
CA LEU A 29 31.80 17.92 -11.05
C LEU A 29 32.08 18.62 -9.70
N GLY A 30 32.66 17.89 -8.75
CA GLY A 30 33.04 18.41 -7.44
C GLY A 30 31.85 18.82 -6.56
N GLY A 31 32.15 19.52 -5.47
CA GLY A 31 31.14 20.13 -4.60
C GLY A 31 30.14 19.12 -4.02
N ARG A 32 28.86 19.31 -4.32
CA ARG A 32 27.77 18.44 -3.85
C ARG A 32 27.81 17.07 -4.54
N ALA A 33 28.10 17.01 -5.83
CA ALA A 33 28.10 15.78 -6.61
C ALA A 33 29.09 14.75 -6.02
N ALA A 34 30.36 15.13 -5.87
CA ALA A 34 31.40 14.27 -5.29
C ALA A 34 31.08 13.78 -3.86
N ARG A 35 30.40 14.61 -3.06
CA ARG A 35 30.11 14.29 -1.66
C ARG A 35 28.86 13.46 -1.46
N GLU A 36 27.79 13.75 -2.20
CA GLU A 36 26.44 13.29 -1.84
C GLU A 36 25.80 12.36 -2.87
N ALA A 37 26.31 12.27 -4.11
CA ALA A 37 25.72 11.38 -5.11
C ALA A 37 25.61 9.94 -4.59
N LEU A 38 24.44 9.34 -4.79
CA LEU A 38 24.14 7.97 -4.36
C LEU A 38 24.26 7.00 -5.52
N VAL A 39 23.63 7.31 -6.64
CA VAL A 39 23.59 6.51 -7.87
C VAL A 39 23.60 7.42 -9.09
N ALA A 40 23.88 6.86 -10.26
CA ALA A 40 23.76 7.55 -11.54
C ALA A 40 22.51 7.06 -12.28
N VAL A 41 21.95 7.89 -13.15
CA VAL A 41 20.90 7.49 -14.10
C VAL A 41 21.43 7.71 -15.50
N ALA A 42 21.58 6.64 -16.29
CA ALA A 42 22.03 6.71 -17.67
C ALA A 42 20.89 6.31 -18.60
N ASN A 43 20.49 7.22 -19.50
CA ASN A 43 19.39 7.00 -20.45
C ASN A 43 18.08 6.49 -19.78
N GLY A 44 17.78 7.01 -18.59
CA GLY A 44 16.60 6.63 -17.81
C GLY A 44 16.75 5.36 -16.95
N GLN A 45 17.88 4.66 -17.00
CA GLN A 45 18.16 3.49 -16.16
C GLN A 45 19.06 3.85 -14.98
N GLN A 46 18.68 3.45 -13.77
CA GLN A 46 19.52 3.66 -12.60
C GLN A 46 20.71 2.69 -12.59
N LEU A 47 21.89 3.18 -12.23
CA LEU A 47 23.14 2.46 -12.15
C LEU A 47 23.81 2.74 -10.81
N ASP A 48 24.42 1.72 -10.19
CA ASP A 48 25.30 1.94 -9.04
C ASP A 48 26.37 2.99 -9.39
N LEU A 49 26.72 3.82 -8.41
CA LEU A 49 27.69 4.89 -8.64
C LEU A 49 29.07 4.37 -9.09
N ASN A 50 29.41 3.12 -8.73
CA ASN A 50 30.65 2.46 -9.12
C ASN A 50 30.57 1.73 -10.47
N ARG A 51 29.43 1.78 -11.18
CA ARG A 51 29.28 1.18 -12.51
C ARG A 51 29.78 2.15 -13.58
N GLU A 52 30.43 1.60 -14.60
CA GLU A 52 30.90 2.36 -15.77
C GLU A 52 29.72 3.02 -16.50
N LEU A 53 29.92 4.26 -16.91
CA LEU A 53 28.93 5.01 -17.68
C LEU A 53 29.00 4.62 -19.16
N PRO A 54 27.85 4.40 -19.84
CA PRO A 54 27.84 4.15 -21.27
C PRO A 54 28.28 5.40 -22.06
N ASP A 55 29.01 5.17 -23.14
CA ASP A 55 29.39 6.25 -24.07
C ASP A 55 28.15 6.84 -24.76
N GLY A 56 28.11 8.18 -24.86
CA GLY A 56 27.00 8.94 -25.42
C GLY A 56 25.74 9.00 -24.56
N ALA A 57 25.77 8.52 -23.31
CA ALA A 57 24.58 8.49 -22.47
C ALA A 57 24.19 9.88 -21.92
N ASN A 58 22.88 10.09 -21.77
CA ASN A 58 22.35 11.16 -20.93
C ASN A 58 22.46 10.72 -19.47
N VAL A 59 23.27 11.41 -18.68
CA VAL A 59 23.60 11.03 -17.31
C VAL A 59 23.13 12.09 -16.32
N SER A 60 22.37 11.66 -15.31
CA SER A 60 22.08 12.45 -14.11
C SER A 60 22.57 11.74 -12.85
N LEU A 61 22.69 12.48 -11.75
CA LEU A 61 23.05 11.94 -10.44
C LEU A 61 21.85 12.06 -9.51
N VAL A 62 21.62 11.02 -8.71
CA VAL A 62 20.58 11.00 -7.69
C VAL A 62 21.17 11.39 -6.35
N PHE A 63 20.45 12.25 -5.63
CA PHE A 63 20.87 12.82 -4.35
C PHE A 63 19.98 12.32 -3.21
N PRO A 64 20.46 12.30 -1.95
CA PRO A 64 19.75 11.71 -0.82
C PRO A 64 18.35 12.27 -0.55
N ASP A 65 18.14 13.56 -0.86
CA ASP A 65 16.94 14.33 -0.57
C ASP A 65 15.86 14.27 -1.67
N THR A 66 16.09 13.52 -2.74
CA THR A 66 15.06 13.26 -3.77
C THR A 66 14.28 12.00 -3.46
N ASP A 67 13.10 11.84 -4.06
CA ASP A 67 12.27 10.65 -3.87
C ASP A 67 13.01 9.37 -4.29
N GLU A 68 13.73 9.41 -5.42
CA GLU A 68 14.58 8.31 -5.90
C GLU A 68 15.75 8.05 -4.94
N GLY A 69 16.34 9.09 -4.36
CA GLY A 69 17.41 8.95 -3.38
C GLY A 69 16.93 8.28 -2.10
N LEU A 70 15.75 8.64 -1.62
CA LEU A 70 15.12 8.00 -0.47
C LEU A 70 14.80 6.52 -0.75
N GLU A 71 14.33 6.19 -1.95
CA GLU A 71 14.11 4.81 -2.38
C GLU A 71 15.40 3.98 -2.30
N VAL A 72 16.51 4.49 -2.84
CA VAL A 72 17.82 3.82 -2.79
C VAL A 72 18.34 3.67 -1.35
N ILE A 73 18.17 4.70 -0.52
CA ILE A 73 18.52 4.65 0.91
C ILE A 73 17.72 3.57 1.63
N ARG A 74 16.40 3.49 1.40
CA ARG A 74 15.51 2.54 2.05
C ARG A 74 15.82 1.11 1.61
N HIS A 75 16.00 0.90 0.31
CA HIS A 75 16.39 -0.38 -0.25
C HIS A 75 17.73 -0.87 0.33
N SER A 76 18.74 0.00 0.36
CA SER A 76 20.05 -0.34 0.93
C SER A 76 20.00 -0.58 2.45
N THR A 77 19.10 0.10 3.15
CA THR A 77 18.87 -0.12 4.59
C THR A 77 18.19 -1.46 4.85
N ALA A 78 17.30 -1.91 3.96
CA ALA A 78 16.68 -3.24 4.02
C ALA A 78 17.74 -4.35 3.93
N HIS A 79 18.75 -4.21 3.07
CA HIS A 79 19.88 -5.16 3.01
C HIS A 79 20.70 -5.18 4.31
N VAL A 80 20.95 -4.02 4.91
CA VAL A 80 21.64 -3.95 6.21
C VAL A 80 20.82 -4.62 7.32
N LEU A 81 19.48 -4.49 7.27
CA LEU A 81 18.58 -5.21 8.17
C LEU A 81 18.70 -6.74 7.95
N ALA A 82 18.67 -7.21 6.71
CA ALA A 82 18.80 -8.63 6.40
C ALA A 82 20.13 -9.20 6.91
N GLN A 83 21.25 -8.52 6.63
CA GLN A 83 22.55 -8.90 7.16
C GLN A 83 22.55 -8.95 8.70
N ALA A 84 22.02 -7.92 9.36
CA ALA A 84 21.98 -7.87 10.83
C ALA A 84 21.19 -9.04 11.42
N VAL A 85 20.05 -9.40 10.83
CA VAL A 85 19.24 -10.53 11.27
C VAL A 85 19.98 -11.85 11.06
N LEU A 86 20.57 -12.10 9.89
CA LEU A 86 21.29 -13.35 9.64
C LEU A 86 22.51 -13.54 10.55
N GLU A 87 23.19 -12.46 10.93
CA GLU A 87 24.29 -12.52 11.90
C GLU A 87 23.80 -12.79 13.33
N LEU A 88 22.63 -12.28 13.71
CA LEU A 88 22.08 -12.43 15.07
C LEU A 88 21.31 -13.74 15.27
N TYR A 89 20.74 -14.30 14.21
CA TYR A 89 19.88 -15.50 14.22
C TYR A 89 20.44 -16.55 13.26
N PRO A 90 21.48 -17.32 13.66
CA PRO A 90 22.06 -18.35 12.81
C PRO A 90 21.01 -19.39 12.37
N GLY A 91 20.94 -19.65 11.07
CA GLY A 91 19.95 -20.54 10.45
C GLY A 91 18.65 -19.83 10.03
N ALA A 92 18.53 -18.52 10.27
CA ALA A 92 17.47 -17.72 9.65
C ALA A 92 17.64 -17.68 8.13
N THR A 93 16.52 -17.58 7.45
CA THR A 93 16.45 -17.28 6.02
C THR A 93 15.52 -16.10 5.79
N PHE A 94 15.52 -15.57 4.58
CA PHE A 94 14.90 -14.30 4.24
C PHE A 94 14.34 -14.35 2.82
N SER A 95 13.35 -13.49 2.54
CA SER A 95 12.70 -13.45 1.24
C SER A 95 12.77 -12.07 0.60
N ILE A 96 11.71 -11.27 0.70
CA ILE A 96 11.51 -10.02 -0.04
C ILE A 96 11.66 -8.83 0.91
N GLY A 97 12.40 -7.80 0.47
CA GLY A 97 12.68 -6.61 1.28
C GLY A 97 12.66 -5.29 0.51
N PRO A 98 11.50 -4.88 -0.03
CA PRO A 98 11.42 -3.74 -0.92
C PRO A 98 11.35 -2.42 -0.13
N PRO A 99 11.77 -1.30 -0.75
CA PRO A 99 11.39 0.01 -0.28
C PRO A 99 9.87 0.23 -0.42
N ILE A 100 9.31 1.05 0.46
CA ILE A 100 7.92 1.52 0.43
C ILE A 100 7.88 3.04 0.64
N THR A 101 6.73 3.68 0.43
CA THR A 101 6.55 5.15 0.41
C THR A 101 7.21 5.91 1.56
N ASP A 102 7.20 5.36 2.77
CA ASP A 102 7.79 5.99 3.96
C ASP A 102 8.84 5.09 4.68
N GLY A 103 9.36 4.06 4.01
CA GLY A 103 10.29 3.14 4.65
C GLY A 103 10.64 1.92 3.83
N PHE A 104 10.77 0.79 4.51
CA PHE A 104 11.03 -0.52 3.91
C PHE A 104 10.48 -1.60 4.84
N TYR A 105 10.42 -2.82 4.35
CA TYR A 105 10.28 -4.00 5.21
C TYR A 105 11.24 -5.09 4.76
N TYR A 106 11.39 -6.13 5.58
CA TYR A 106 12.02 -7.37 5.16
C TYR A 106 11.33 -8.56 5.84
N ASP A 107 11.05 -9.61 5.07
CA ASP A 107 10.45 -10.85 5.54
C ASP A 107 11.50 -11.92 5.88
N PHE A 108 11.37 -12.48 7.08
CA PHE A 108 12.28 -13.49 7.63
C PHE A 108 11.56 -14.77 8.03
N ASP A 109 12.26 -15.88 7.94
CA ASP A 109 11.89 -17.16 8.51
C ASP A 109 12.98 -17.58 9.49
N LEU A 110 12.59 -17.71 10.77
CA LEU A 110 13.51 -18.00 11.85
C LEU A 110 13.48 -19.49 12.20
N PRO A 111 14.63 -20.09 12.51
CA PRO A 111 14.70 -21.51 12.80
C PRO A 111 13.98 -21.84 14.10
N ASN A 112 13.54 -23.10 14.24
CA ASN A 112 13.00 -23.67 15.47
C ASN A 112 11.76 -22.94 16.04
N GLY A 113 10.99 -22.25 15.18
CA GLY A 113 9.76 -21.53 15.59
C GLY A 113 10.03 -20.28 16.43
N GLN A 114 11.24 -19.72 16.38
CA GLN A 114 11.55 -18.45 17.02
C GLN A 114 10.71 -17.32 16.44
N THR A 115 10.38 -16.34 17.28
CA THR A 115 9.69 -15.12 16.84
C THR A 115 10.40 -13.88 17.32
N PHE A 116 10.32 -12.80 16.55
CA PHE A 116 10.80 -11.50 16.99
C PHE A 116 9.84 -10.91 18.03
N SER A 117 10.43 -10.28 19.04
CA SER A 117 9.77 -9.40 19.99
C SER A 117 10.14 -7.94 19.74
N ASP A 118 9.45 -7.01 20.40
CA ASP A 118 9.81 -5.59 20.32
C ASP A 118 11.23 -5.32 20.87
N ASP A 119 11.68 -6.08 21.88
CA ASP A 119 13.04 -5.99 22.44
C ASP A 119 14.11 -6.43 21.42
N ASP A 120 13.79 -7.37 20.53
CA ASP A 120 14.70 -7.80 19.47
C ASP A 120 14.94 -6.69 18.46
N LEU A 121 13.96 -5.79 18.22
CA LEU A 121 14.13 -4.68 17.29
C LEU A 121 15.24 -3.74 17.73
N ASP A 122 15.37 -3.44 19.02
CA ASP A 122 16.44 -2.57 19.52
C ASP A 122 17.82 -3.24 19.37
N ARG A 123 17.90 -4.56 19.60
CA ARG A 123 19.14 -5.34 19.39
C ARG A 123 19.53 -5.41 17.92
N ILE A 124 18.57 -5.65 17.02
CA ILE A 124 18.79 -5.68 15.58
C ILE A 124 19.20 -4.28 15.10
N GLU A 125 18.54 -3.22 15.55
CA GLU A 125 18.90 -1.84 15.18
C GLU A 125 20.31 -1.49 15.64
N GLN A 126 20.73 -1.91 16.84
CA GLN A 126 22.12 -1.75 17.30
C GLN A 126 23.11 -2.44 16.36
N LYS A 127 22.81 -3.69 15.95
CA LYS A 127 23.64 -4.44 15.01
C LYS A 127 23.71 -3.78 13.63
N MET A 128 22.59 -3.25 13.12
CA MET A 128 22.57 -2.46 11.90
C MET A 128 23.48 -1.22 12.00
N ARG A 129 23.47 -0.53 13.15
CA ARG A 129 24.37 0.63 13.38
C ARG A 129 25.84 0.22 13.38
N GLU A 130 26.18 -0.95 13.92
CA GLU A 130 27.54 -1.50 13.83
C GLU A 130 27.96 -1.73 12.37
N ILE A 131 27.09 -2.34 11.55
CA ILE A 131 27.33 -2.58 10.11
C ILE A 131 27.51 -1.27 9.34
N VAL A 132 26.68 -0.27 9.62
CA VAL A 132 26.79 1.08 9.01
C VAL A 132 28.13 1.74 9.36
N ASN A 133 28.58 1.62 10.61
CA ASN A 133 29.87 2.18 11.05
C ASN A 133 31.08 1.51 10.38
N GLN A 134 30.95 0.28 9.89
CA GLN A 134 32.02 -0.42 9.17
C GLN A 134 32.20 0.09 7.73
N LYS A 135 31.23 0.84 7.18
CA LYS A 135 31.28 1.39 5.81
C LYS A 135 31.55 0.32 4.74
N GLN A 136 30.90 -0.83 4.88
CA GLN A 136 30.98 -1.95 3.96
C GLN A 136 30.53 -1.51 2.55
N PRO A 137 31.32 -1.75 1.49
CA PRO A 137 30.92 -1.40 0.12
C PRO A 137 29.83 -2.33 -0.38
N PHE A 138 28.84 -1.81 -1.12
CA PHE A 138 27.90 -2.65 -1.86
C PHE A 138 28.55 -3.09 -3.18
N ILE A 139 28.71 -4.40 -3.37
CA ILE A 139 29.37 -4.98 -4.54
C ILE A 139 28.35 -5.79 -5.34
N ARG A 140 27.98 -5.26 -6.51
CA ARG A 140 27.15 -5.95 -7.50
C ARG A 140 27.96 -7.05 -8.21
N ALA A 141 27.32 -8.19 -8.47
CA ALA A 141 27.82 -9.20 -9.37
C ALA A 141 26.70 -9.66 -10.31
N GLU A 142 27.06 -10.04 -11.54
CA GLU A 142 26.20 -10.81 -12.43
C GLU A 142 26.63 -12.27 -12.34
N VAL A 143 25.67 -13.15 -12.09
CA VAL A 143 25.90 -14.58 -11.90
C VAL A 143 25.03 -15.36 -12.86
N ASP A 144 25.50 -16.55 -13.23
CA ASP A 144 24.65 -17.49 -13.95
C ASP A 144 23.69 -18.21 -12.98
N ARG A 145 22.79 -19.00 -13.57
CA ARG A 145 21.78 -19.71 -12.78
C ARG A 145 22.38 -20.73 -11.81
N ALA A 146 23.44 -21.43 -12.21
CA ALA A 146 24.06 -22.46 -11.38
C ALA A 146 24.77 -21.84 -10.16
N GLN A 147 25.43 -20.70 -10.38
CA GLN A 147 26.05 -19.91 -9.31
C GLN A 147 25.02 -19.33 -8.36
N ALA A 148 23.92 -18.77 -8.87
CA ALA A 148 22.82 -18.27 -8.03
C ALA A 148 22.21 -19.41 -7.19
N ASP A 149 22.01 -20.57 -7.81
CA ASP A 149 21.49 -21.77 -7.18
C ASP A 149 22.37 -22.25 -6.00
N GLU A 150 23.70 -22.13 -6.12
CA GLU A 150 24.66 -22.43 -5.06
C GLU A 150 24.64 -21.39 -3.94
N LEU A 151 24.67 -20.10 -4.29
CA LEU A 151 24.64 -18.98 -3.33
C LEU A 151 23.39 -19.03 -2.44
N PHE A 152 22.25 -19.40 -3.02
CA PHE A 152 20.95 -19.42 -2.33
C PHE A 152 20.47 -20.83 -1.96
N ALA A 153 21.36 -21.82 -1.91
CA ALA A 153 21.00 -23.21 -1.58
C ALA A 153 20.29 -23.34 -0.22
N ASN A 154 20.63 -22.49 0.75
CA ASN A 154 19.99 -22.45 2.08
C ASN A 154 18.87 -21.40 2.19
N HIS A 155 18.51 -20.75 1.08
CA HIS A 155 17.52 -19.67 1.02
C HIS A 155 16.34 -20.05 0.11
N PRO A 156 15.40 -20.90 0.58
CA PRO A 156 14.35 -21.46 -0.26
C PRO A 156 13.47 -20.40 -0.94
N TYR A 157 13.18 -19.29 -0.27
CA TYR A 157 12.39 -18.21 -0.85
C TYR A 157 13.10 -17.52 -2.01
N LYS A 158 14.43 -17.35 -1.94
CA LYS A 158 15.22 -16.79 -3.06
C LYS A 158 15.27 -17.76 -4.23
N ARG A 159 15.28 -19.07 -3.98
CA ARG A 159 15.14 -20.11 -5.02
C ARG A 159 13.81 -20.00 -5.76
N GLU A 160 12.70 -19.89 -5.03
CA GLU A 160 11.37 -19.70 -5.64
C GLU A 160 11.28 -18.42 -6.50
N ILE A 161 11.92 -17.32 -6.07
CA ILE A 161 12.03 -16.09 -6.88
C ILE A 161 12.84 -16.35 -8.16
N LEU A 162 13.96 -17.08 -8.08
CA LEU A 162 14.76 -17.44 -9.26
C LEU A 162 13.99 -18.36 -10.23
N ASP A 163 13.13 -19.23 -9.71
CA ASP A 163 12.25 -20.10 -10.49
C ASP A 163 11.07 -19.35 -11.14
N GLY A 164 10.87 -18.08 -10.80
CA GLY A 164 9.74 -17.28 -11.28
C GLY A 164 8.41 -17.67 -10.61
N GLU A 165 8.46 -18.41 -9.50
CA GLU A 165 7.27 -18.82 -8.76
C GLU A 165 6.75 -17.72 -7.81
N ALA A 166 7.59 -16.73 -7.51
CA ALA A 166 7.26 -15.56 -6.71
C ALA A 166 7.81 -14.30 -7.39
N ASP A 167 7.02 -13.23 -7.35
CA ASP A 167 7.41 -11.92 -7.86
C ASP A 167 7.95 -11.04 -6.72
N ASP A 168 9.09 -10.40 -6.96
CA ASP A 168 9.71 -9.42 -6.07
C ASP A 168 10.10 -8.21 -6.93
N PRO A 169 9.57 -7.01 -6.65
CA PRO A 169 9.85 -5.82 -7.45
C PRO A 169 11.34 -5.46 -7.48
N THR A 170 12.13 -5.93 -6.51
CA THR A 170 13.55 -5.61 -6.38
C THR A 170 14.50 -6.74 -6.76
N SER A 171 13.98 -7.93 -7.05
CA SER A 171 14.77 -9.16 -7.19
C SER A 171 14.32 -10.05 -8.36
N GLY A 172 15.11 -11.09 -8.65
CA GLY A 172 14.80 -12.07 -9.69
C GLY A 172 15.37 -11.72 -11.06
N PRO A 173 15.33 -12.67 -12.01
CA PRO A 173 15.99 -12.53 -13.31
C PRO A 173 15.37 -11.45 -14.20
N GLU A 174 16.22 -10.60 -14.80
CA GLU A 174 15.81 -9.70 -15.89
C GLU A 174 16.29 -10.28 -17.23
N GLY A 175 15.37 -10.94 -17.93
CA GLY A 175 15.73 -11.76 -19.09
C GLY A 175 16.63 -12.91 -18.66
N ASN A 176 17.90 -12.89 -19.08
CA ASN A 176 18.90 -13.91 -18.73
C ASN A 176 19.91 -13.45 -17.67
N VAL A 177 19.74 -12.23 -17.11
CA VAL A 177 20.70 -11.65 -16.16
C VAL A 177 20.18 -11.84 -14.75
N ILE A 178 21.00 -12.48 -13.90
CA ILE A 178 20.77 -12.58 -12.46
C ILE A 178 21.82 -11.75 -11.76
N THR A 179 21.38 -10.86 -10.89
CA THR A 179 22.25 -9.95 -10.14
C THR A 179 22.20 -10.25 -8.66
N THR A 180 23.36 -10.13 -8.02
CA THR A 180 23.49 -10.26 -6.58
C THR A 180 24.26 -9.08 -6.02
N TYR A 181 23.99 -8.75 -4.76
CA TYR A 181 24.76 -7.75 -4.02
C TYR A 181 25.32 -8.36 -2.76
N ARG A 182 26.59 -8.09 -2.51
CA ARG A 182 27.27 -8.44 -1.26
C ARG A 182 27.86 -7.20 -0.62
N ASN A 183 27.79 -7.15 0.70
CA ASN A 183 28.44 -6.11 1.51
C ASN A 183 29.59 -6.67 2.34
N THR A 184 29.61 -7.99 2.52
CA THR A 184 30.69 -8.76 3.12
C THR A 184 30.83 -10.07 2.34
N ASP A 185 31.88 -10.84 2.60
CA ASP A 185 32.03 -12.17 2.01
C ASP A 185 31.01 -13.19 2.54
N THR A 186 30.35 -12.89 3.65
CA THR A 186 29.40 -13.79 4.32
C THR A 186 27.93 -13.44 4.08
N PHE A 187 27.65 -12.27 3.49
CA PHE A 187 26.29 -11.83 3.19
C PHE A 187 26.15 -11.50 1.70
N VAL A 188 25.21 -12.19 1.05
CA VAL A 188 24.82 -11.98 -0.34
C VAL A 188 23.31 -11.98 -0.44
N ASP A 189 22.77 -11.06 -1.21
CA ASP A 189 21.35 -10.95 -1.50
C ASP A 189 21.09 -11.04 -3.01
N LEU A 190 19.96 -11.64 -3.37
CA LEU A 190 19.43 -11.63 -4.73
C LEU A 190 18.69 -10.31 -4.89
N CYS A 191 19.22 -9.40 -5.70
CA CYS A 191 18.71 -8.05 -5.84
C CYS A 191 19.22 -7.42 -7.14
N ARG A 192 18.39 -6.61 -7.78
CA ARG A 192 18.71 -5.83 -9.00
C ARG A 192 19.46 -4.54 -8.69
N GLY A 193 19.21 -3.99 -7.50
CA GLY A 193 19.71 -2.70 -7.04
C GLY A 193 18.98 -1.55 -7.72
N PRO A 194 19.62 -0.36 -7.82
CA PRO A 194 20.96 -0.06 -7.33
C PRO A 194 21.03 0.11 -5.81
N HIS A 195 22.25 0.21 -5.28
CA HIS A 195 22.49 0.51 -3.87
C HIS A 195 23.33 1.78 -3.66
N VAL A 196 23.29 2.31 -2.43
CA VAL A 196 24.23 3.35 -2.01
C VAL A 196 25.68 2.82 -2.09
N PRO A 197 26.71 3.68 -2.26
CA PRO A 197 28.08 3.20 -2.47
C PRO A 197 28.64 2.34 -1.32
N HIS A 198 28.23 2.62 -0.08
CA HIS A 198 28.64 1.85 1.10
C HIS A 198 27.64 2.05 2.26
N THR A 199 27.58 1.10 3.20
CA THR A 199 26.64 1.11 4.34
C THR A 199 26.74 2.38 5.19
N GLY A 200 27.92 3.00 5.27
CA GLY A 200 28.13 4.28 5.97
C GLY A 200 27.32 5.47 5.43
N ARG A 201 26.62 5.34 4.30
CA ARG A 201 25.66 6.34 3.80
C ARG A 201 24.29 6.27 4.50
N LEU A 202 24.04 5.24 5.31
CA LEU A 202 22.73 4.90 5.89
C LEU A 202 22.64 5.30 7.36
N GLY A 203 22.77 6.60 7.66
CA GLY A 203 22.91 7.08 9.05
C GLY A 203 21.60 7.24 9.83
N HIS A 204 20.45 7.32 9.14
CA HIS A 204 19.20 7.82 9.74
C HIS A 204 18.04 6.87 9.48
N PHE A 205 17.99 5.80 10.26
CA PHE A 205 16.92 4.81 10.24
C PHE A 205 16.38 4.48 11.63
N LYS A 206 15.19 3.89 11.68
CA LYS A 206 14.52 3.34 12.87
C LYS A 206 13.71 2.10 12.48
N LEU A 207 13.81 1.03 13.26
CA LEU A 207 12.89 -0.12 13.15
C LEU A 207 11.58 0.20 13.86
N MET A 208 10.46 -0.16 13.23
CA MET A 208 9.13 0.34 13.61
C MET A 208 8.27 -0.72 14.31
N ARG A 209 8.11 -1.89 13.71
CA ARG A 209 7.26 -2.98 14.23
C ARG A 209 7.55 -4.29 13.53
N VAL A 210 7.16 -5.39 14.17
CA VAL A 210 7.06 -6.73 13.59
C VAL A 210 5.62 -7.01 13.17
N ALA A 211 5.41 -7.71 12.06
CA ALA A 211 4.12 -8.24 11.64
C ALA A 211 4.28 -9.65 11.07
N GLY A 212 3.18 -10.42 11.01
CA GLY A 212 3.15 -11.66 10.24
C GLY A 212 2.84 -11.38 8.77
N ALA A 213 3.51 -12.08 7.85
CA ALA A 213 3.22 -12.05 6.43
C ALA A 213 3.21 -13.48 5.88
N TYR A 214 2.18 -13.85 5.14
CA TYR A 214 2.16 -15.14 4.46
C TYR A 214 2.95 -15.08 3.17
N TRP A 215 3.78 -16.09 2.92
CA TRP A 215 4.53 -16.17 1.67
C TRP A 215 3.57 -16.12 0.46
N ARG A 216 3.87 -15.24 -0.51
CA ARG A 216 3.01 -14.95 -1.69
C ARG A 216 1.59 -14.48 -1.37
N GLY A 217 1.32 -14.06 -0.13
CA GLY A 217 -0.02 -13.69 0.33
C GLY A 217 -1.00 -14.87 0.47
N ASP A 218 -0.49 -16.10 0.46
CA ASP A 218 -1.28 -17.33 0.56
C ASP A 218 -1.27 -17.86 2.01
N GLU A 219 -2.43 -17.82 2.67
CA GLU A 219 -2.60 -18.24 4.07
C GLU A 219 -2.29 -19.72 4.34
N HIS A 220 -2.19 -20.55 3.29
CA HIS A 220 -1.80 -21.95 3.38
C HIS A 220 -0.28 -22.16 3.29
N ARG A 221 0.50 -21.12 3.00
CA ARG A 221 1.96 -21.15 2.92
C ARG A 221 2.61 -20.79 4.27
N GLN A 222 3.94 -20.93 4.32
CA GLN A 222 4.72 -20.58 5.50
C GLN A 222 4.47 -19.12 5.91
N MET A 223 4.20 -18.93 7.20
CA MET A 223 4.08 -17.60 7.80
C MET A 223 5.48 -17.08 8.10
N LEU A 224 5.81 -15.95 7.47
CA LEU A 224 7.05 -15.20 7.66
C LEU A 224 6.84 -14.07 8.67
N GLN A 225 7.96 -13.56 9.18
CA GLN A 225 8.01 -12.46 10.11
C GLN A 225 8.57 -11.22 9.42
N ARG A 226 7.71 -10.23 9.22
CA ARG A 226 8.02 -8.97 8.57
C ARG A 226 8.51 -7.95 9.59
N ILE A 227 9.72 -7.45 9.42
CA ILE A 227 10.20 -6.27 10.16
C ILE A 227 10.01 -5.04 9.28
N TYR A 228 9.26 -4.06 9.78
CA TYR A 228 9.14 -2.74 9.15
C TYR A 228 10.19 -1.78 9.70
N GLY A 229 10.77 -0.97 8.81
CA GLY A 229 11.70 0.10 9.15
C GLY A 229 11.46 1.35 8.32
N THR A 230 12.07 2.46 8.72
CA THR A 230 12.09 3.70 7.94
C THR A 230 13.52 4.24 7.87
N ALA A 231 13.88 4.88 6.76
CA ALA A 231 15.19 5.48 6.54
C ALA A 231 15.07 6.79 5.75
N TRP A 232 15.93 7.75 6.10
CA TRP A 232 15.85 9.14 5.61
C TRP A 232 17.23 9.72 5.28
N ALA A 233 17.24 10.77 4.45
CA ALA A 233 18.44 11.50 4.07
C ALA A 233 19.13 12.21 5.25
N SER A 234 18.34 12.70 6.21
CA SER A 234 18.85 13.46 7.35
C SER A 234 18.22 13.04 8.68
N LYS A 235 18.94 13.33 9.78
CA LYS A 235 18.43 13.15 11.15
C LYS A 235 17.16 13.98 11.40
N LYS A 236 17.05 15.15 10.75
CA LYS A 236 15.89 16.03 10.89
C LYS A 236 14.65 15.36 10.28
N ASP A 237 14.75 14.85 9.06
CA ASP A 237 13.62 14.25 8.35
C ASP A 237 13.10 13.00 9.06
N LEU A 238 14.02 12.16 9.57
CA LEU A 238 13.64 11.02 10.42
C LEU A 238 12.87 11.48 11.66
N LYS A 239 13.37 12.51 12.36
CA LYS A 239 12.69 13.04 13.55
C LYS A 239 11.30 13.59 13.19
N ASP A 240 11.21 14.38 12.13
CA ASP A 240 9.96 14.99 11.69
C ASP A 240 8.94 13.91 11.28
N HIS A 241 9.39 12.83 10.62
CA HIS A 241 8.54 11.67 10.32
C HIS A 241 8.04 10.97 11.60
N LEU A 242 8.93 10.66 12.55
CA LEU A 242 8.54 10.02 13.81
C LEU A 242 7.57 10.88 14.63
N THR A 243 7.77 12.20 14.66
CA THR A 243 6.84 13.14 15.31
C THR A 243 5.48 13.13 14.62
N ARG A 244 5.42 13.10 13.28
CA ARG A 244 4.14 12.97 12.54
C ARG A 244 3.40 11.68 12.90
N LEU A 245 4.12 10.55 13.00
CA LEU A 245 3.51 9.27 13.41
C LEU A 245 2.98 9.32 14.85
N GLU A 246 3.70 9.95 15.78
CA GLU A 246 3.25 10.12 17.15
C GLU A 246 1.97 10.99 17.23
N GLU A 247 1.94 12.10 16.50
CA GLU A 247 0.76 12.97 16.42
C GLU A 247 -0.42 12.27 15.75
N ALA A 248 -0.18 11.46 14.72
CA ALA A 248 -1.22 10.64 14.11
C ALA A 248 -1.77 9.58 15.07
N ALA A 249 -0.90 8.90 15.83
CA ALA A 249 -1.30 7.90 16.83
C ALA A 249 -2.13 8.51 17.97
N LYS A 250 -1.88 9.76 18.36
CA LYS A 250 -2.72 10.50 19.32
C LYS A 250 -4.13 10.75 18.80
N ARG A 251 -4.32 10.80 17.48
CA ARG A 251 -5.59 11.09 16.80
C ARG A 251 -6.27 9.84 16.21
N ASP A 252 -5.75 8.66 16.51
CA ASP A 252 -6.36 7.40 16.10
C ASP A 252 -7.77 7.27 16.69
N HIS A 253 -8.78 7.16 15.83
CA HIS A 253 -10.18 7.09 16.25
C HIS A 253 -10.46 5.89 17.14
N ARG A 254 -9.69 4.79 17.07
CA ARG A 254 -9.84 3.61 17.93
C ARG A 254 -9.39 3.91 19.35
N LYS A 255 -8.31 4.68 19.49
CA LYS A 255 -7.82 5.16 20.79
C LYS A 255 -8.84 6.12 21.39
N LEU A 256 -9.26 7.13 20.62
CA LEU A 256 -10.23 8.13 21.08
C LEU A 256 -11.61 7.51 21.38
N ALA A 257 -12.06 6.53 20.58
CA ALA A 257 -13.31 5.81 20.81
C ALA A 257 -13.37 5.16 22.20
N ASN A 258 -12.26 4.55 22.63
CA ASN A 258 -12.15 3.94 23.94
C ASN A 258 -11.98 4.99 25.05
N GLU A 259 -11.06 5.95 24.88
CA GLU A 259 -10.78 6.98 25.89
C GLU A 259 -11.99 7.88 26.19
N LEU A 260 -12.79 8.18 25.17
CA LEU A 260 -13.98 9.05 25.28
C LEU A 260 -15.28 8.27 25.53
N ASP A 261 -15.23 6.93 25.61
CA ASP A 261 -16.40 6.07 25.79
C ASP A 261 -17.46 6.26 24.68
N LEU A 262 -17.02 6.26 23.42
CA LEU A 262 -17.88 6.47 22.26
C LEU A 262 -18.42 5.15 21.69
N LEU A 263 -17.56 4.14 21.57
CA LEU A 263 -17.90 2.82 21.04
C LEU A 263 -16.85 1.79 21.41
N SER A 264 -17.18 0.51 21.24
CA SER A 264 -16.26 -0.61 21.44
C SER A 264 -16.42 -1.69 20.35
N PHE A 265 -15.45 -2.61 20.30
CA PHE A 265 -15.48 -3.80 19.45
C PHE A 265 -15.31 -5.06 20.32
N PRO A 266 -16.36 -5.53 21.00
CA PRO A 266 -16.27 -6.70 21.88
C PRO A 266 -15.92 -7.95 21.08
N THR A 267 -14.87 -8.67 21.44
CA THR A 267 -14.44 -9.90 20.76
C THR A 267 -15.53 -10.96 20.70
N LYS A 268 -16.42 -11.00 21.71
CA LYS A 268 -17.60 -11.88 21.76
C LYS A 268 -18.62 -11.63 20.64
N LEU A 269 -18.64 -10.43 20.05
CA LEU A 269 -19.56 -10.09 18.95
C LEU A 269 -19.00 -10.53 17.59
N GLY A 270 -17.68 -10.66 17.48
CA GLY A 270 -16.97 -10.90 16.21
C GLY A 270 -16.30 -9.64 15.67
N GLY A 271 -15.27 -9.85 14.86
CA GLY A 271 -14.46 -8.76 14.28
C GLY A 271 -15.27 -7.88 13.33
N GLY A 272 -15.03 -6.57 13.39
CA GLY A 272 -15.63 -5.62 12.45
C GLY A 272 -17.12 -5.37 12.71
N LEU A 273 -17.57 -5.46 13.96
CA LEU A 273 -18.93 -5.12 14.38
C LEU A 273 -18.83 -4.16 15.57
N ALA A 274 -19.14 -2.88 15.34
CA ALA A 274 -19.02 -1.83 16.34
C ALA A 274 -20.26 -1.78 17.25
N VAL A 275 -20.03 -1.61 18.55
CA VAL A 275 -21.09 -1.34 19.54
C VAL A 275 -21.00 0.12 19.95
N TRP A 276 -22.01 0.90 19.56
CA TRP A 276 -22.08 2.33 19.89
C TRP A 276 -22.53 2.53 21.34
N HIS A 277 -21.74 3.25 22.12
CA HIS A 277 -22.05 3.61 23.51
C HIS A 277 -22.88 4.90 23.53
N PRO A 278 -23.52 5.29 24.65
CA PRO A 278 -24.42 6.45 24.69
C PRO A 278 -23.82 7.74 24.12
N LYS A 279 -22.55 8.05 24.40
CA LYS A 279 -21.90 9.27 23.88
C LYS A 279 -21.66 9.21 22.38
N GLY A 280 -21.15 8.09 21.86
CA GLY A 280 -20.96 7.92 20.42
C GLY A 280 -22.30 7.85 19.68
N ALA A 281 -23.32 7.25 20.29
CA ALA A 281 -24.67 7.22 19.75
C ALA A 281 -25.27 8.62 19.59
N ILE A 282 -24.98 9.56 20.51
CA ILE A 282 -25.36 10.97 20.34
C ILE A 282 -24.66 11.60 19.13
N VAL A 283 -23.35 11.39 18.96
CA VAL A 283 -22.60 11.89 17.79
C VAL A 283 -23.21 11.36 16.50
N ARG A 284 -23.40 10.04 16.43
CA ARG A 284 -24.05 9.38 15.30
C ARG A 284 -25.45 9.94 15.03
N LYS A 285 -26.29 10.08 16.06
CA LYS A 285 -27.63 10.64 15.93
C LYS A 285 -27.62 12.04 15.33
N VAL A 286 -26.74 12.92 15.81
CA VAL A 286 -26.64 14.29 15.29
C VAL A 286 -26.23 14.30 13.82
N MET A 287 -25.30 13.43 13.42
CA MET A 287 -24.91 13.27 12.01
C MET A 287 -26.05 12.73 11.15
N GLU A 288 -26.77 11.71 11.63
CA GLU A 288 -27.91 11.13 10.94
C GLU A 288 -29.05 12.14 10.81
N ASP A 289 -29.40 12.87 11.87
CA ASP A 289 -30.44 13.91 11.84
C ASP A 289 -30.10 15.02 10.84
N TYR A 290 -28.84 15.48 10.83
CA TYR A 290 -28.37 16.44 9.83
C TYR A 290 -28.49 15.88 8.42
N SER A 291 -28.04 14.64 8.18
CA SER A 291 -28.17 13.99 6.87
C SER A 291 -29.63 13.90 6.44
N ARG A 292 -30.55 13.50 7.33
CA ARG A 292 -31.99 13.48 7.05
C ARG A 292 -32.51 14.86 6.65
N GLU A 293 -32.19 15.89 7.43
CA GLU A 293 -32.64 17.26 7.13
C GLU A 293 -32.12 17.75 5.77
N ARG A 294 -30.86 17.45 5.42
CA ARG A 294 -30.27 17.81 4.14
C ARG A 294 -30.95 17.10 2.98
N HIS A 295 -31.20 15.79 3.10
CA HIS A 295 -31.86 15.00 2.07
C HIS A 295 -33.33 15.39 1.90
N GLU A 296 -34.06 15.66 2.98
CA GLU A 296 -35.44 16.16 2.92
C GLU A 296 -35.52 17.48 2.16
N LYS A 297 -34.66 18.46 2.51
CA LYS A 297 -34.56 19.75 1.80
C LYS A 297 -34.06 19.60 0.37
N GLY A 298 -33.31 18.54 0.08
CA GLY A 298 -32.78 18.20 -1.24
C GLY A 298 -33.79 17.51 -2.16
N GLY A 299 -35.02 17.26 -1.70
CA GLY A 299 -36.07 16.60 -2.47
C GLY A 299 -35.90 15.08 -2.57
N TYR A 300 -35.27 14.46 -1.58
CA TYR A 300 -35.15 13.01 -1.48
C TYR A 300 -36.32 12.41 -0.69
N GLU A 301 -36.79 11.25 -1.13
CA GLU A 301 -37.87 10.49 -0.52
C GLU A 301 -37.30 9.35 0.33
N PHE A 302 -37.68 9.34 1.61
CA PHE A 302 -37.17 8.37 2.58
C PHE A 302 -37.82 7.00 2.39
N VAL A 303 -36.98 5.97 2.33
CA VAL A 303 -37.40 4.57 2.28
C VAL A 303 -36.70 3.75 3.35
N TYR A 304 -37.25 2.57 3.65
CA TYR A 304 -36.67 1.61 4.58
C TYR A 304 -36.78 0.22 3.95
N THR A 305 -35.66 -0.48 3.84
CA THR A 305 -35.61 -1.80 3.21
C THR A 305 -35.03 -2.87 4.15
N PRO A 306 -35.47 -4.14 4.04
CA PRO A 306 -34.98 -5.21 4.90
C PRO A 306 -33.46 -5.42 4.81
N HIS A 307 -32.88 -6.02 5.86
CA HIS A 307 -31.46 -6.40 5.87
C HIS A 307 -31.17 -7.72 5.16
N LEU A 308 -32.20 -8.57 4.99
CA LEU A 308 -32.10 -9.88 4.38
C LEU A 308 -32.91 -9.91 3.09
N ALA A 309 -32.40 -10.57 2.07
CA ALA A 309 -33.13 -10.82 0.83
C ALA A 309 -32.81 -12.20 0.27
N ASN A 310 -33.76 -12.73 -0.50
CA ASN A 310 -33.61 -14.00 -1.20
C ASN A 310 -32.50 -13.90 -2.27
N ALA A 311 -31.74 -14.98 -2.47
CA ALA A 311 -30.66 -15.06 -3.45
C ALA A 311 -31.07 -14.57 -4.85
N ASN A 312 -32.29 -14.87 -5.29
CA ASN A 312 -32.81 -14.47 -6.60
C ASN A 312 -32.72 -12.95 -6.84
N LEU A 313 -32.94 -12.13 -5.80
CA LEU A 313 -32.81 -10.67 -5.94
C LEU A 313 -31.37 -10.27 -6.27
N PHE A 314 -30.39 -10.91 -5.63
CA PHE A 314 -28.98 -10.63 -5.85
C PHE A 314 -28.45 -11.22 -7.14
N GLU A 315 -28.95 -12.38 -7.58
CA GLU A 315 -28.71 -12.96 -8.91
C GLU A 315 -29.24 -12.01 -10.00
N THR A 316 -30.49 -11.58 -9.88
CA THR A 316 -31.13 -10.65 -10.85
C THR A 316 -30.37 -9.34 -10.97
N SER A 317 -29.83 -8.84 -9.85
CA SER A 317 -29.02 -7.63 -9.82
C SER A 317 -27.54 -7.83 -10.20
N GLY A 318 -27.10 -9.06 -10.49
CA GLY A 318 -25.72 -9.42 -10.81
C GLY A 318 -24.74 -9.40 -9.61
N HIS A 319 -25.20 -9.10 -8.40
CA HIS A 319 -24.31 -8.98 -7.24
C HIS A 319 -23.68 -10.32 -6.84
N LEU A 320 -24.41 -11.43 -6.98
CA LEU A 320 -23.84 -12.74 -6.71
C LEU A 320 -22.74 -13.12 -7.71
N ASP A 321 -22.90 -12.76 -8.99
CA ASP A 321 -21.88 -13.07 -10.01
C ASP A 321 -20.60 -12.26 -9.81
N PHE A 322 -20.71 -10.97 -9.47
CA PHE A 322 -19.57 -10.06 -9.41
C PHE A 322 -18.99 -9.83 -8.00
N TYR A 323 -19.77 -10.10 -6.96
CA TYR A 323 -19.50 -9.69 -5.57
C TYR A 323 -19.71 -10.80 -4.53
N ALA A 324 -19.98 -12.06 -4.91
CA ALA A 324 -20.19 -13.15 -3.95
C ALA A 324 -19.08 -13.29 -2.90
N ASP A 325 -17.81 -13.16 -3.30
CA ASP A 325 -16.67 -13.25 -2.37
C ASP A 325 -16.67 -12.17 -1.27
N GLY A 326 -17.33 -11.04 -1.53
CA GLY A 326 -17.50 -9.94 -0.59
C GLY A 326 -18.81 -10.00 0.20
N MET A 327 -19.66 -10.99 -0.04
CA MET A 327 -20.93 -11.18 0.66
C MET A 327 -20.76 -12.14 1.85
N TYR A 328 -21.58 -11.95 2.88
CA TYR A 328 -21.66 -12.94 3.96
C TYR A 328 -22.16 -14.29 3.40
N PRO A 329 -21.73 -15.42 3.99
CA PRO A 329 -22.21 -16.72 3.58
C PRO A 329 -23.74 -16.82 3.61
N PRO A 330 -24.34 -17.60 2.69
CA PRO A 330 -25.78 -17.77 2.64
C PRO A 330 -26.34 -18.39 3.91
N MET A 331 -27.59 -18.01 4.23
CA MET A 331 -28.44 -18.72 5.18
C MET A 331 -29.41 -19.60 4.42
N GLU A 332 -29.24 -20.91 4.54
CA GLU A 332 -30.15 -21.88 3.95
C GLU A 332 -31.40 -22.04 4.82
N MET A 333 -32.58 -21.87 4.20
CA MET A 333 -33.88 -22.01 4.83
C MET A 333 -34.77 -22.94 4.00
N ASP A 334 -35.82 -23.49 4.61
CA ASP A 334 -36.77 -24.42 3.96
C ASP A 334 -37.42 -23.84 2.69
N ASN A 335 -37.51 -22.51 2.58
CA ASN A 335 -38.12 -21.77 1.47
C ASN A 335 -37.10 -21.00 0.61
N GLY A 336 -35.82 -21.36 0.68
CA GLY A 336 -34.77 -20.84 -0.19
C GLY A 336 -33.57 -20.26 0.56
N THR A 337 -32.63 -19.73 -0.23
CA THR A 337 -31.36 -19.19 0.26
C THR A 337 -31.45 -17.69 0.45
N TYR A 338 -30.96 -17.19 1.58
CA TYR A 338 -31.01 -15.77 1.93
C TYR A 338 -29.63 -15.21 2.24
N TYR A 339 -29.44 -13.94 1.91
CA TYR A 339 -28.20 -13.20 2.18
C TYR A 339 -28.49 -11.92 2.98
N PRO A 340 -27.61 -11.55 3.92
CA PRO A 340 -27.49 -10.17 4.36
C PRO A 340 -27.13 -9.27 3.19
N LYS A 341 -27.83 -8.13 3.03
CA LYS A 341 -27.61 -7.24 1.90
C LYS A 341 -26.20 -6.60 1.95
N PRO A 342 -25.40 -6.68 0.87
CA PRO A 342 -24.11 -5.99 0.78
C PRO A 342 -24.25 -4.53 0.33
N MET A 343 -25.40 -4.18 -0.26
CA MET A 343 -25.77 -2.88 -0.82
C MET A 343 -27.30 -2.71 -0.81
N ASN A 344 -27.80 -1.47 -0.86
CA ASN A 344 -29.25 -1.20 -0.84
C ASN A 344 -29.89 -1.14 -2.25
N CYS A 345 -29.08 -1.02 -3.30
CA CYS A 345 -29.51 -0.80 -4.69
C CYS A 345 -30.62 -1.74 -5.16
N PRO A 346 -30.51 -3.08 -4.99
CA PRO A 346 -31.52 -4.00 -5.49
C PRO A 346 -32.91 -3.76 -4.86
N MET A 347 -32.96 -3.38 -3.59
CA MET A 347 -34.21 -3.11 -2.89
C MET A 347 -34.83 -1.79 -3.32
N HIS A 348 -34.02 -0.76 -3.59
CA HIS A 348 -34.52 0.51 -4.11
C HIS A 348 -35.10 0.33 -5.53
N CYS A 349 -34.49 -0.54 -6.35
CA CYS A 349 -35.04 -0.90 -7.66
C CYS A 349 -36.41 -1.58 -7.57
N LEU A 350 -36.67 -2.38 -6.52
CA LEU A 350 -38.01 -2.95 -6.29
C LEU A 350 -39.04 -1.87 -5.95
N ILE A 351 -38.66 -0.83 -5.19
CA ILE A 351 -39.53 0.31 -4.89
C ILE A 351 -39.85 1.09 -6.17
N PHE A 352 -38.84 1.36 -6.99
CA PHE A 352 -39.04 2.00 -8.28
C PHE A 352 -39.97 1.19 -9.18
N GLY A 353 -39.74 -0.13 -9.28
CA GLY A 353 -40.50 -1.06 -10.13
C GLY A 353 -41.86 -1.51 -9.62
N HIS A 354 -42.28 -1.13 -8.41
CA HIS A 354 -43.56 -1.59 -7.83
C HIS A 354 -44.80 -1.08 -8.60
N GLY A 355 -44.69 -0.01 -9.37
CA GLY A 355 -45.81 0.59 -10.10
C GLY A 355 -45.41 1.18 -11.45
N GLN A 356 -46.41 1.55 -12.25
CA GLN A 356 -46.18 2.32 -13.48
C GLN A 356 -45.60 3.70 -13.12
N ARG A 357 -44.59 4.13 -13.88
CA ARG A 357 -43.92 5.42 -13.70
C ARG A 357 -44.14 6.33 -14.89
N SER A 358 -44.39 7.61 -14.64
CA SER A 358 -44.44 8.67 -15.63
C SER A 358 -43.11 9.42 -15.68
N TYR A 359 -42.70 9.88 -16.87
CA TYR A 359 -41.54 10.76 -17.02
C TYR A 359 -41.65 12.05 -16.16
N LYS A 360 -42.87 12.46 -15.80
CA LYS A 360 -43.12 13.63 -14.95
C LYS A 360 -42.74 13.42 -13.48
N GLU A 361 -42.59 12.17 -13.05
CA GLU A 361 -42.14 11.81 -11.71
C GLU A 361 -40.61 11.78 -11.62
N LEU A 362 -39.90 11.92 -12.75
CA LEU A 362 -38.44 11.98 -12.80
C LEU A 362 -37.95 13.44 -12.71
N PRO A 363 -36.83 13.70 -12.02
CA PRO A 363 -36.00 12.75 -11.29
C PRO A 363 -36.59 12.33 -9.93
N LEU A 364 -36.64 11.02 -9.67
CA LEU A 364 -37.04 10.41 -8.39
C LEU A 364 -35.79 10.08 -7.58
N ARG A 365 -35.75 10.45 -6.30
CA ARG A 365 -34.56 10.29 -5.45
C ARG A 365 -34.90 9.53 -4.18
N LEU A 366 -34.57 8.24 -4.13
CA LEU A 366 -34.79 7.44 -2.93
C LEU A 366 -33.59 7.57 -1.99
N PHE A 367 -33.84 7.75 -0.70
CA PHE A 367 -32.80 7.84 0.33
C PHE A 367 -33.08 6.89 1.49
N GLU A 368 -32.05 6.22 1.96
CA GLU A 368 -32.10 5.34 3.13
C GLU A 368 -30.81 5.47 3.93
N LEU A 369 -30.93 5.59 5.27
CA LEU A 369 -29.81 5.28 6.16
C LEU A 369 -29.68 3.75 6.25
N GLY A 370 -29.18 3.17 5.16
CA GLY A 370 -29.24 1.75 4.85
C GLY A 370 -28.10 0.98 5.48
N THR A 371 -28.44 0.03 6.35
CA THR A 371 -27.44 -0.84 7.00
C THR A 371 -27.16 -2.07 6.16
N VAL A 372 -25.88 -2.26 5.82
CA VAL A 372 -25.39 -3.31 4.94
C VAL A 372 -24.29 -4.11 5.61
N TYR A 373 -24.01 -5.29 5.06
CA TYR A 373 -23.01 -6.22 5.58
C TYR A 373 -22.07 -6.70 4.48
N ARG A 374 -20.76 -6.56 4.69
CA ARG A 374 -19.72 -7.00 3.76
C ARG A 374 -18.75 -7.96 4.45
N TYR A 375 -18.42 -9.05 3.78
CA TYR A 375 -17.49 -10.06 4.28
C TYR A 375 -16.03 -9.63 4.07
N GLU A 376 -15.61 -8.64 4.85
CA GLU A 376 -14.22 -8.21 4.88
C GLU A 376 -13.34 -9.25 5.59
N ARG A 377 -12.19 -9.58 5.00
CA ARG A 377 -11.21 -10.50 5.61
C ARG A 377 -10.80 -9.99 6.99
N SER A 378 -10.64 -10.88 7.97
CA SER A 378 -10.37 -10.49 9.36
C SER A 378 -9.12 -9.61 9.51
N GLY A 379 -8.07 -9.88 8.72
CA GLY A 379 -6.82 -9.12 8.71
C GLY A 379 -6.92 -7.71 8.12
N THR A 380 -7.99 -7.37 7.40
CA THR A 380 -8.16 -6.04 6.78
C THR A 380 -9.02 -5.09 7.63
N LEU A 381 -9.63 -5.59 8.71
CA LEU A 381 -10.52 -4.80 9.56
C LEU A 381 -9.76 -3.71 10.32
N HIS A 382 -10.28 -2.49 10.32
CA HIS A 382 -9.63 -1.34 10.96
C HIS A 382 -10.63 -0.36 11.59
N GLY A 383 -11.00 -0.61 12.86
CA GLY A 383 -11.94 0.24 13.60
C GLY A 383 -13.21 0.52 12.80
N LEU A 384 -13.61 1.80 12.71
CA LEU A 384 -14.71 2.26 11.85
C LEU A 384 -14.35 2.48 10.37
N MET A 385 -13.07 2.51 9.98
CA MET A 385 -12.67 2.80 8.59
C MET A 385 -12.91 1.60 7.66
N ARG A 386 -12.74 0.37 8.17
CA ARG A 386 -13.02 -0.86 7.43
C ARG A 386 -13.64 -1.88 8.36
N ILE A 387 -14.94 -2.11 8.17
CA ILE A 387 -15.84 -2.80 9.10
C ILE A 387 -16.80 -3.70 8.32
N ARG A 388 -17.36 -4.73 8.96
CA ARG A 388 -18.27 -5.69 8.29
C ARG A 388 -19.72 -5.27 8.30
N GLY A 389 -20.17 -4.55 9.31
CA GLY A 389 -21.52 -4.01 9.41
C GLY A 389 -21.48 -2.49 9.56
N PHE A 390 -22.14 -1.78 8.66
CA PHE A 390 -22.17 -0.31 8.66
C PHE A 390 -23.45 0.24 8.03
N THR A 391 -23.73 1.50 8.32
CA THR A 391 -24.88 2.23 7.80
C THR A 391 -24.38 3.31 6.87
N GLN A 392 -24.87 3.32 5.64
CA GLN A 392 -24.58 4.35 4.65
C GLN A 392 -25.74 5.34 4.60
N ASP A 393 -25.46 6.62 4.41
CA ASP A 393 -26.40 7.62 3.93
C ASP A 393 -26.62 7.43 2.42
N ASP A 394 -27.22 6.29 2.06
CA ASP A 394 -27.30 5.80 0.70
C ASP A 394 -28.48 6.38 -0.07
N SER A 395 -28.30 6.58 -1.36
CA SER A 395 -29.35 7.09 -2.24
C SER A 395 -29.25 6.53 -3.66
N HIS A 396 -30.42 6.26 -4.25
CA HIS A 396 -30.55 5.89 -5.65
C HIS A 396 -31.47 6.88 -6.35
N ILE A 397 -30.94 7.51 -7.39
CA ILE A 397 -31.63 8.54 -8.17
C ILE A 397 -31.99 7.94 -9.53
N TYR A 398 -33.29 7.93 -9.83
CA TYR A 398 -33.85 7.47 -11.10
C TYR A 398 -34.17 8.71 -11.93
N VAL A 399 -33.61 8.76 -13.13
CA VAL A 399 -33.50 9.99 -13.93
C VAL A 399 -33.60 9.61 -15.40
N ALA A 400 -34.21 10.48 -16.21
CA ALA A 400 -34.21 10.32 -17.66
C ALA A 400 -32.82 10.67 -18.23
N GLU A 401 -32.43 10.04 -19.33
CA GLU A 401 -31.08 10.19 -19.90
C GLU A 401 -30.73 11.66 -20.17
N GLU A 402 -31.69 12.43 -20.68
CA GLU A 402 -31.55 13.86 -20.96
C GLU A 402 -31.37 14.74 -19.71
N GLN A 403 -31.71 14.24 -18.52
CA GLN A 403 -31.56 14.94 -17.24
C GLN A 403 -30.28 14.55 -16.48
N LEU A 404 -29.51 13.57 -16.98
CA LEU A 404 -28.39 12.96 -16.26
C LEU A 404 -27.30 13.98 -15.89
N ALA A 405 -26.88 14.82 -16.84
CA ALA A 405 -25.83 15.80 -16.62
C ALA A 405 -26.20 16.82 -15.53
N ASP A 406 -27.43 17.34 -15.57
CA ASP A 406 -27.93 18.30 -14.59
C ASP A 406 -28.04 17.66 -13.20
N GLU A 407 -28.48 16.39 -13.13
CA GLU A 407 -28.61 15.68 -11.86
C GLU A 407 -27.25 15.34 -11.23
N ILE A 408 -26.24 14.97 -12.04
CA ILE A 408 -24.87 14.76 -11.57
C ILE A 408 -24.28 16.06 -11.00
N ALA A 409 -24.46 17.19 -11.69
CA ALA A 409 -23.98 18.49 -11.22
C ALA A 409 -24.64 18.87 -9.88
N ARG A 410 -25.96 18.70 -9.78
CA ARG A 410 -26.72 18.96 -8.55
C ARG A 410 -26.29 18.04 -7.41
N LEU A 411 -26.05 16.76 -7.67
CA LEU A 411 -25.56 15.79 -6.69
C LEU A 411 -24.17 16.18 -6.19
N LEU A 412 -23.27 16.58 -7.09
CA LEU A 412 -21.93 17.03 -6.72
C LEU A 412 -21.99 18.25 -5.79
N ASP A 413 -22.79 19.26 -6.13
CA ASP A 413 -23.01 20.44 -5.28
C ASP A 413 -23.57 20.04 -3.91
N PHE A 414 -24.52 19.11 -3.88
CA PHE A 414 -25.09 18.58 -2.64
C PHE A 414 -24.02 17.90 -1.76
N VAL A 415 -23.25 16.97 -2.32
CA VAL A 415 -22.17 16.25 -1.60
C VAL A 415 -21.14 17.22 -1.06
N LEU A 416 -20.67 18.17 -1.88
CA LEU A 416 -19.71 19.18 -1.44
C LEU A 416 -20.28 20.08 -0.33
N SER A 417 -21.57 20.42 -0.39
CA SER A 417 -22.22 21.19 0.68
C SER A 417 -22.24 20.43 2.00
N VAL A 418 -22.48 19.11 1.96
CA VAL A 418 -22.49 18.26 3.15
C VAL A 418 -21.08 18.18 3.73
N LEU A 419 -20.07 17.87 2.91
CA LEU A 419 -18.69 17.75 3.38
C LEU A 419 -18.14 19.07 3.97
N LYS A 420 -18.43 20.21 3.32
CA LYS A 420 -18.05 21.54 3.84
C LYS A 420 -18.69 21.85 5.19
N ALA A 421 -19.91 21.39 5.45
CA ALA A 421 -20.55 21.57 6.75
C ALA A 421 -19.84 20.81 7.89
N PHE A 422 -19.11 19.73 7.56
CA PHE A 422 -18.23 19.02 8.49
C PHE A 422 -16.82 19.62 8.57
N GLY A 423 -16.56 20.75 7.90
CA GLY A 423 -15.28 21.45 7.91
C GLY A 423 -14.23 20.88 6.94
N PHE A 424 -14.63 20.04 5.99
CA PHE A 424 -13.73 19.58 4.93
C PHE A 424 -13.70 20.59 3.78
N GLU A 425 -12.52 21.14 3.48
CA GLU A 425 -12.33 22.17 2.45
C GLU A 425 -11.47 21.69 1.26
N ASP A 426 -10.56 20.75 1.51
CA ASP A 426 -9.65 20.19 0.50
C ASP A 426 -10.23 18.90 -0.09
N PHE A 427 -10.54 18.92 -1.39
CA PHE A 427 -11.14 17.79 -2.10
C PHE A 427 -10.24 17.30 -3.23
N VAL A 428 -10.21 15.98 -3.40
CA VAL A 428 -9.63 15.31 -4.58
C VAL A 428 -10.74 14.52 -5.26
N PHE A 429 -10.91 14.71 -6.56
CA PHE A 429 -11.88 13.97 -7.37
C PHE A 429 -11.16 12.93 -8.21
N ASN A 430 -11.65 11.70 -8.17
CA ASN A 430 -11.20 10.62 -9.03
C ASN A 430 -12.39 10.11 -9.82
N LEU A 431 -12.22 9.94 -11.13
CA LEU A 431 -13.23 9.32 -11.99
C LEU A 431 -12.77 7.90 -12.31
N SER A 432 -13.45 6.91 -11.73
CA SER A 432 -13.25 5.51 -12.08
C SER A 432 -13.90 5.22 -13.43
N THR A 433 -13.10 4.79 -14.40
CA THR A 433 -13.57 4.41 -15.75
C THR A 433 -13.67 2.90 -15.89
N LYS A 434 -14.18 2.44 -17.04
CA LYS A 434 -14.32 1.03 -17.39
C LYS A 434 -13.03 0.23 -17.12
N ASP A 435 -13.17 -0.84 -16.34
CA ASP A 435 -12.15 -1.87 -16.17
C ASP A 435 -12.16 -2.78 -17.43
N PRO A 436 -11.03 -2.98 -18.13
CA PRO A 436 -10.99 -3.81 -19.33
C PRO A 436 -11.42 -5.27 -19.09
N ASP A 437 -11.15 -5.79 -17.90
CA ASP A 437 -11.29 -7.21 -17.55
C ASP A 437 -12.59 -7.48 -16.77
N LYS A 438 -13.18 -6.46 -16.12
CA LYS A 438 -14.37 -6.62 -15.27
C LYS A 438 -15.37 -5.45 -15.37
N TYR A 439 -16.22 -5.46 -16.40
CA TYR A 439 -17.29 -4.47 -16.60
C TYR A 439 -18.61 -5.09 -17.09
N VAL A 440 -19.71 -4.33 -17.00
CA VAL A 440 -21.03 -4.68 -17.53
C VAL A 440 -21.56 -3.52 -18.38
N GLY A 441 -22.17 -3.81 -19.52
CA GLY A 441 -22.72 -2.82 -20.45
C GLY A 441 -22.10 -2.90 -21.84
N THR A 442 -22.70 -2.21 -22.81
CA THR A 442 -22.16 -2.02 -24.16
C THR A 442 -21.14 -0.89 -24.21
N ASP A 443 -20.36 -0.83 -25.29
CA ASP A 443 -19.47 0.31 -25.57
C ASP A 443 -20.24 1.52 -26.15
N GLU A 444 -21.45 1.26 -26.66
CA GLU A 444 -22.50 2.25 -26.92
C GLU A 444 -23.18 2.63 -25.61
#